data_AF-A0AAN7UWJ2-F1
#
_entry.id   AF-A0AAN7UWJ2-F1
#
_cell.length_a   1.000
_cell.length_b   1.000
_cell.length_c   1.000
_cell.angle_alpha   90.00
_cell.angle_beta   90.00
_cell.angle_gamma   90.00
#
_symmetry.space_group_name_H-M   'P 1'
#
loop_
_entity.id
_entity.type
_entity.pdbx_description
1 polymer ?
#
loop_
_entity_poly.entity_id
_entity_poly.type
_entity_poly.pdbx_seq_one_letter_code
_entity_poly.pdbx_strand_id
1 'polypeptide(L)'
;MNAGTQAYEKGIRTTIEKSEHKTEEARDHPLTHLRTCSRATQCLRPKCPTPNARRSTNPNNQHTCTLPDHCSVITNRIKLTVTSTATTSKTTPDEAQALLAAQRIRRPVSPHLSAYDFKQTWFATSVWTRITGGGMTAALYLFSISYLAAPLTGWHLESATLASAAASLPVAAKGALKVAMTWPFVFHLMNACRHLVWDLGKGYKKPIIHAGNIAVWAGSFVSAAGIAYFF
;
A
#
# COMPACT_ATOMS: atom_id res chain seq x y z
N MET A 1 0.96 35.32 -30.33
CA MET A 1 0.63 33.90 -30.07
C MET A 1 0.34 33.24 -31.41
N ASN A 2 1.09 32.20 -31.76
CA ASN A 2 1.20 31.72 -33.14
C ASN A 2 0.05 30.75 -33.48
N ALA A 3 -0.51 30.82 -34.68
CA ALA A 3 -1.67 30.02 -35.10
C ALA A 3 -1.45 28.50 -34.97
N GLY A 4 -0.20 28.04 -35.00
CA GLY A 4 0.18 26.63 -34.84
C GLY A 4 -0.07 26.05 -33.45
N THR A 5 0.06 26.83 -32.37
CA THR A 5 -0.16 26.32 -31.01
C THR A 5 -1.64 26.09 -30.70
N GLN A 6 -2.53 26.91 -31.28
CA GLN A 6 -3.97 26.73 -31.11
C GLN A 6 -4.54 25.53 -31.89
N ALA A 7 -3.94 25.18 -33.03
CA ALA A 7 -4.33 23.99 -33.79
C ALA A 7 -3.95 22.69 -33.05
N TYR A 8 -2.79 22.66 -32.40
CA TYR A 8 -2.34 21.53 -31.60
C TYR A 8 -3.22 21.31 -30.36
N GLU A 9 -3.58 22.39 -29.67
CA GLU A 9 -4.40 22.33 -28.45
C GLU A 9 -5.85 21.91 -28.75
N LYS A 10 -6.42 22.36 -29.87
CA LYS A 10 -7.75 21.90 -30.33
C LYS A 10 -7.75 20.40 -30.69
N GLY A 11 -6.70 19.91 -31.35
CA GLY A 11 -6.59 18.49 -31.71
C GLY A 11 -6.47 17.54 -30.50
N ILE A 12 -5.78 17.98 -29.44
CA ILE A 12 -5.68 17.22 -28.19
C ILE A 12 -7.04 17.15 -27.50
N ARG A 13 -7.75 18.28 -27.37
CA ARG A 13 -9.05 18.32 -26.69
C ARG A 13 -10.08 17.40 -27.34
N THR A 14 -10.16 17.37 -28.67
CA THR A 14 -11.08 16.48 -29.41
C THR A 14 -10.73 14.99 -29.25
N THR A 15 -9.46 14.67 -29.03
CA THR A 15 -9.02 13.27 -28.86
C THR A 15 -9.35 12.75 -27.45
N ILE A 16 -9.26 13.61 -26.44
CA ILE A 16 -9.60 13.29 -25.05
C ILE A 16 -11.10 13.04 -24.91
N GLU A 17 -11.94 13.94 -25.44
CA GLU A 17 -13.40 13.82 -25.36
C GLU A 17 -13.93 12.54 -26.04
N LYS A 18 -13.32 12.15 -27.17
CA LYS A 18 -13.65 10.90 -27.87
C LYS A 18 -13.22 9.64 -27.11
N SER A 19 -12.18 9.75 -26.28
CA SER A 19 -11.73 8.65 -25.42
C SER A 19 -12.64 8.48 -24.21
N GLU A 20 -13.10 9.58 -23.62
CA GLU A 20 -13.98 9.59 -22.45
C GLU A 20 -15.35 8.97 -22.76
N HIS A 21 -15.97 9.35 -23.89
CA HIS A 21 -17.24 8.78 -24.35
C HIS A 21 -17.18 7.25 -24.56
N LYS A 22 -16.04 6.72 -25.04
CA LYS A 22 -15.86 5.27 -25.26
C LYS A 22 -15.71 4.49 -23.95
N THR A 23 -15.21 5.13 -22.90
CA THR A 23 -15.12 4.56 -21.54
C THR A 23 -16.45 4.59 -20.78
N GLU A 24 -17.35 5.51 -21.13
CA GLU A 24 -18.69 5.60 -20.53
C GLU A 24 -19.61 4.52 -21.11
N GLU A 25 -19.57 4.30 -22.43
CA GLU A 25 -20.32 3.24 -23.11
C GLU A 25 -19.92 1.81 -22.64
N ALA A 26 -18.69 1.64 -22.17
CA ALA A 26 -18.22 0.37 -21.60
C ALA A 26 -18.70 0.11 -20.15
N ARG A 27 -19.26 1.12 -19.46
CA ARG A 27 -19.70 1.03 -18.06
C ARG A 27 -21.16 0.58 -17.88
N ASP A 28 -21.98 0.61 -18.94
CA ASP A 28 -23.42 0.36 -18.87
C ASP A 28 -23.86 -1.10 -19.11
N HIS A 29 -22.92 -2.05 -19.23
CA HIS A 29 -23.26 -3.48 -19.32
C HIS A 29 -23.44 -4.11 -17.92
N PRO A 30 -24.62 -4.68 -17.58
CA PRO A 30 -24.88 -5.25 -16.26
C PRO A 30 -24.09 -6.55 -16.05
N LEU A 31 -23.15 -6.51 -15.09
CA LEU A 31 -22.41 -7.66 -14.56
C LEU A 31 -23.34 -8.59 -13.78
N THR A 32 -24.08 -9.42 -14.51
CA THR A 32 -24.83 -10.55 -13.95
C THR A 32 -24.19 -11.82 -14.53
N HIS A 33 -23.84 -12.78 -13.67
CA HIS A 33 -23.13 -14.05 -13.97
C HIS A 33 -21.60 -14.06 -13.81
N LEU A 34 -21.08 -13.77 -12.61
CA LEU A 34 -19.82 -14.37 -12.15
C LEU A 34 -19.94 -14.80 -10.68
N ARG A 35 -20.73 -15.85 -10.45
CA ARG A 35 -20.57 -16.70 -9.25
C ARG A 35 -20.05 -18.06 -9.71
N THR A 36 -19.13 -18.59 -8.91
CA THR A 36 -18.48 -19.92 -8.96
C THR A 36 -17.42 -20.14 -10.05
N CYS A 37 -16.15 -19.87 -9.72
CA CYS A 37 -15.04 -20.68 -10.21
C CYS A 37 -13.94 -20.80 -9.13
N SER A 38 -14.19 -21.64 -8.12
CA SER A 38 -13.28 -21.90 -7.00
C SER A 38 -12.26 -23.03 -7.28
N ARG A 39 -12.02 -23.41 -8.55
CA ARG A 39 -11.12 -24.54 -8.89
C ARG A 39 -10.20 -24.33 -10.11
N ALA A 40 -10.01 -23.10 -10.60
CA ALA A 40 -9.20 -22.83 -11.80
C ALA A 40 -7.70 -22.56 -11.54
N THR A 41 -7.21 -22.71 -10.30
CA THR A 41 -5.82 -22.32 -9.96
C THR A 41 -4.75 -23.33 -10.40
N GLN A 42 -5.13 -24.49 -10.94
CA GLN A 42 -4.18 -25.55 -11.30
C GLN A 42 -3.78 -25.58 -12.79
N CYS A 43 -4.35 -24.71 -13.63
CA CYS A 43 -4.11 -24.70 -15.09
C CYS A 43 -3.21 -23.54 -15.60
N LEU A 44 -2.54 -22.78 -14.73
CA LEU A 44 -1.80 -21.55 -15.13
C LEU A 44 -0.27 -21.69 -15.24
N ARG A 45 0.27 -22.88 -15.55
CA ARG A 45 1.69 -22.98 -15.95
C ARG A 45 1.86 -23.81 -17.22
N PRO A 46 1.70 -23.22 -18.42
CA PRO A 46 2.30 -23.82 -19.60
C PRO A 46 3.82 -23.88 -19.40
N LYS A 47 4.40 -25.09 -19.35
CA LYS A 47 5.84 -25.29 -19.45
C LYS A 47 6.25 -25.00 -20.90
N CYS A 48 6.48 -23.74 -21.23
CA CYS A 48 7.18 -23.43 -22.47
C CYS A 48 8.66 -23.82 -22.31
N PRO A 49 9.27 -24.51 -23.29
CA PRO A 49 10.71 -24.72 -23.28
C PRO A 49 11.41 -23.35 -23.41
N THR A 50 12.34 -23.06 -22.50
CA THR A 50 13.21 -21.88 -22.62
C THR A 50 14.07 -22.00 -23.87
N PRO A 51 14.14 -20.99 -24.76
CA PRO A 51 15.01 -21.06 -25.92
C PRO A 51 16.46 -21.10 -25.45
N ASN A 52 17.16 -22.19 -25.75
CA ASN A 52 18.60 -22.26 -25.58
C ASN A 52 19.23 -21.24 -26.56
N ALA A 53 20.03 -20.30 -26.06
CA ALA A 53 20.49 -19.09 -26.77
C ALA A 53 21.49 -19.34 -27.93
N ARG A 54 21.47 -20.53 -28.54
CA ARG A 54 22.39 -20.90 -29.60
C ARG A 54 21.69 -21.87 -30.56
N ARG A 55 20.91 -21.35 -31.51
CA ARG A 55 20.71 -21.88 -32.89
C ARG A 55 19.44 -21.31 -33.56
N SER A 56 19.63 -20.89 -34.81
CA SER A 56 18.66 -20.67 -35.90
C SER A 56 18.04 -19.28 -36.07
N THR A 57 18.62 -18.51 -36.98
CA THR A 57 18.11 -17.26 -37.58
C THR A 57 17.16 -17.53 -38.78
N ASN A 58 16.36 -18.60 -38.75
CA ASN A 58 15.42 -18.90 -39.84
C ASN A 58 14.02 -18.31 -39.57
N PRO A 59 13.56 -17.31 -40.36
CA PRO A 59 12.27 -16.64 -40.16
C PRO A 59 11.04 -17.52 -40.46
N ASN A 60 11.21 -18.72 -41.02
CA ASN A 60 10.11 -19.66 -41.31
C ASN A 60 9.85 -20.70 -40.22
N ASN A 61 10.59 -20.66 -39.09
CA ASN A 61 10.42 -21.67 -38.03
C ASN A 61 9.24 -21.32 -37.11
N GLN A 62 8.06 -21.84 -37.44
CA GLN A 62 6.86 -21.69 -36.62
C GLN A 62 6.96 -22.59 -35.38
N HIS A 63 7.31 -22.03 -34.23
CA HIS A 63 7.23 -22.74 -32.95
C HIS A 63 5.76 -22.85 -32.51
N THR A 64 5.13 -23.98 -32.78
CA THR A 64 3.76 -24.26 -32.33
C THR A 64 3.78 -24.88 -30.94
N CYS A 65 3.17 -24.20 -29.97
CA CYS A 65 2.83 -24.82 -28.69
C CYS A 65 1.54 -25.61 -28.89
N THR A 66 1.63 -26.95 -28.87
CA THR A 66 0.47 -27.83 -28.85
C THR A 66 0.00 -28.01 -27.39
N LEU A 67 -1.29 -27.78 -27.15
CA LEU A 67 -1.94 -28.08 -25.87
C LEU A 67 -2.53 -29.50 -25.95
N PRO A 68 -2.57 -30.27 -24.85
CA PRO A 68 -3.11 -31.62 -24.85
C PRO A 68 -4.63 -31.67 -25.13
N ASP A 69 -5.06 -32.70 -25.85
CA ASP A 69 -6.34 -32.82 -26.58
C ASP A 69 -7.62 -32.97 -25.73
N HIS A 70 -7.62 -32.67 -24.43
CA HIS A 70 -8.78 -32.90 -23.56
C HIS A 70 -9.56 -31.64 -23.17
N CYS A 71 -9.40 -30.54 -23.91
CA CYS A 71 -10.15 -29.31 -23.68
C CYS A 71 -10.58 -28.70 -25.01
N SER A 72 -11.64 -29.25 -25.62
CA SER A 72 -12.29 -28.66 -26.80
C SER A 72 -13.14 -27.46 -26.39
N VAL A 73 -12.49 -26.39 -25.94
CA VAL A 73 -13.07 -25.05 -25.94
C VAL A 73 -12.71 -24.44 -27.28
N ILE A 74 -13.70 -23.93 -28.00
CA ILE A 74 -13.53 -23.15 -29.23
C ILE A 74 -12.63 -21.96 -28.88
N THR A 75 -11.32 -22.15 -28.99
CA THR A 75 -10.35 -21.07 -28.81
C THR A 75 -10.37 -20.30 -30.11
N ASN A 76 -11.06 -19.16 -30.12
CA ASN A 76 -10.73 -18.10 -31.07
C ASN A 76 -9.26 -17.74 -30.82
N ARG A 77 -8.35 -18.40 -31.55
CA ARG A 77 -6.92 -18.11 -31.52
C ARG A 77 -6.71 -16.76 -32.17
N ILE A 78 -6.87 -15.70 -31.38
CA ILE A 78 -6.34 -14.39 -31.75
C ILE A 78 -4.83 -14.55 -31.75
N LYS A 79 -4.25 -14.83 -32.93
CA LYS A 79 -2.82 -14.72 -33.16
C LYS A 79 -2.47 -13.23 -33.10
N LEU A 80 -2.13 -12.74 -31.90
CA LEU A 80 -1.50 -11.44 -31.72
C LEU A 80 -0.07 -11.55 -32.25
N THR A 81 0.11 -11.36 -33.56
CA THR A 81 1.43 -11.16 -34.16
C THR A 81 1.85 -9.73 -33.85
N VAL A 82 2.53 -9.52 -32.73
CA VAL A 82 3.15 -8.22 -32.41
C VAL A 82 4.40 -8.07 -33.27
N THR A 83 4.24 -7.55 -34.48
CA THR A 83 5.35 -7.19 -35.35
C THR A 83 5.89 -5.82 -34.92
N SER A 84 6.70 -5.78 -33.86
CA SER A 84 7.36 -4.52 -33.47
C SER A 84 8.51 -4.24 -34.44
N THR A 85 8.29 -3.41 -35.45
CA THR A 85 9.37 -2.80 -36.23
C THR A 85 10.05 -1.74 -35.36
N ALA A 86 10.98 -2.16 -34.51
CA ALA A 86 11.77 -1.24 -33.70
C ALA A 86 12.83 -0.57 -34.58
N THR A 87 12.56 0.65 -35.03
CA THR A 87 13.53 1.48 -35.76
C THR A 87 14.48 2.13 -34.76
N THR A 88 15.78 1.84 -34.88
CA THR A 88 16.81 2.44 -34.03
C THR A 88 17.37 3.71 -34.67
N SER A 89 17.27 4.86 -34.01
CA SER A 89 17.96 6.09 -34.39
C SER A 89 19.31 6.21 -33.68
N LYS A 90 20.35 6.68 -34.37
CA LYS A 90 21.60 7.07 -33.70
C LYS A 90 21.36 8.37 -32.94
N THR A 91 21.65 8.38 -31.64
CA THR A 91 21.52 9.56 -30.77
C THR A 91 22.86 9.85 -30.12
N THR A 92 23.11 11.12 -29.80
CA THR A 92 24.24 11.48 -28.94
C THR A 92 23.98 11.00 -27.49
N PRO A 93 25.02 10.82 -26.66
CA PRO A 93 24.85 10.40 -25.27
C PRO A 93 23.92 11.32 -24.47
N ASP A 94 23.98 12.63 -24.71
CA ASP A 94 23.18 13.64 -24.01
C ASP A 94 21.69 13.56 -24.39
N GLU A 95 21.39 13.39 -25.68
CA GLU A 95 20.03 13.20 -26.18
C GLU A 95 19.41 11.90 -25.65
N ALA A 96 20.19 10.82 -25.64
CA ALA A 96 19.76 9.55 -25.07
C ALA A 96 19.38 9.71 -23.59
N GLN A 97 20.20 10.45 -22.82
CA GLN A 97 19.93 10.68 -21.41
C GLN A 97 18.69 11.55 -21.18
N ALA A 98 18.48 12.58 -22.01
CA ALA A 98 17.28 13.42 -21.97
C ALA A 98 16.01 12.61 -22.27
N LEU A 99 16.06 11.72 -23.27
CA LEU A 99 14.95 10.83 -23.62
C LEU A 99 14.64 9.84 -22.50
N LEU A 100 15.67 9.22 -21.90
CA LEU A 100 15.49 8.33 -20.77
C LEU A 100 14.91 9.06 -19.56
N ALA A 101 15.34 10.29 -19.28
CA ALA A 101 14.75 11.13 -18.24
C ALA A 101 13.27 11.43 -18.51
N ALA A 102 12.93 11.83 -19.73
CA ALA A 102 11.55 12.06 -20.16
C ALA A 102 10.67 10.79 -20.04
N GLN A 103 11.24 9.62 -20.34
CA GLN A 103 10.56 8.34 -20.16
C GLN A 103 10.37 7.97 -18.68
N ARG A 104 11.38 8.20 -17.82
CA ARG A 104 11.30 7.88 -16.37
C ARG A 104 10.15 8.62 -15.68
N ILE A 105 9.86 9.86 -16.09
CA ILE A 105 8.75 10.65 -15.55
C ILE A 105 7.39 10.04 -15.90
N ARG A 106 7.27 9.38 -17.07
CA ARG A 106 6.01 8.80 -17.56
C ARG A 106 5.76 7.37 -17.08
N ARG A 107 6.67 6.76 -16.31
CA ARG A 107 6.49 5.40 -15.78
C ARG A 107 5.53 5.46 -14.58
N PRO A 108 4.35 4.83 -14.65
CA PRO A 108 3.45 4.79 -13.50
C PRO A 108 4.08 3.98 -12.37
N VAL A 109 3.86 4.43 -11.14
CA VAL A 109 4.20 3.65 -9.94
C VAL A 109 3.14 2.58 -9.78
N SER A 110 3.57 1.32 -9.62
CA SER A 110 2.62 0.22 -9.36
C SER A 110 1.88 0.45 -8.02
N PRO A 111 0.60 0.07 -7.92
CA PRO A 111 -0.14 0.22 -6.67
C PRO A 111 0.49 -0.66 -5.59
N HIS A 112 0.91 -0.06 -4.47
CA HIS A 112 1.63 -0.75 -3.40
C HIS A 112 0.75 -0.98 -2.16
N LEU A 113 0.37 0.08 -1.46
CA LEU A 113 -0.41 0.03 -0.21
C LEU A 113 -1.89 -0.25 -0.49
N SER A 114 -2.41 0.26 -1.60
CA SER A 114 -3.80 0.07 -2.01
C SER A 114 -4.10 -1.32 -2.56
N ALA A 115 -3.09 -2.06 -3.03
CA ALA A 115 -3.25 -3.40 -3.59
C ALA A 115 -2.94 -4.52 -2.59
N TYR A 116 -2.36 -4.21 -1.42
CA TYR A 116 -1.95 -5.20 -0.44
C TYR A 116 -3.06 -5.55 0.56
N ASP A 117 -3.02 -6.75 1.14
CA ASP A 117 -3.97 -7.18 2.17
C ASP A 117 -3.89 -6.26 3.41
N PHE A 118 -5.04 -5.68 3.76
CA PHE A 118 -5.21 -4.79 4.90
C PHE A 118 -4.81 -5.42 6.24
N LYS A 119 -4.94 -6.75 6.36
CA LYS A 119 -4.52 -7.49 7.56
C LYS A 119 -3.04 -7.34 7.86
N GLN A 120 -2.20 -7.19 6.83
CA GLN A 120 -0.76 -7.11 6.98
C GLN A 120 -0.23 -5.67 6.93
N THR A 121 -0.94 -4.76 6.26
CA THR A 121 -0.55 -3.34 6.26
C THR A 121 -1.02 -2.62 7.51
N TRP A 122 -2.29 -2.76 7.89
CA TRP A 122 -2.91 -1.98 8.97
C TRP A 122 -3.06 -2.73 10.29
N PHE A 123 -3.39 -4.03 10.24
CA PHE A 123 -3.56 -4.83 11.46
C PHE A 123 -2.28 -5.52 11.94
N ALA A 124 -1.19 -5.40 11.19
CA ALA A 124 0.14 -5.74 11.70
C ALA A 124 0.61 -4.71 12.73
N THR A 125 1.31 -5.16 13.76
CA THR A 125 1.74 -4.30 14.87
C THR A 125 2.80 -3.26 14.47
N SER A 126 3.44 -3.42 13.30
CA SER A 126 4.52 -2.54 12.83
C SER A 126 4.07 -1.11 12.53
N VAL A 127 2.89 -0.90 11.93
CA VAL A 127 2.39 0.46 11.68
C VAL A 127 1.99 1.11 13.00
N TRP A 128 1.29 0.36 13.85
CA TRP A 128 0.87 0.86 15.16
C TRP A 128 2.03 1.23 16.08
N THR A 129 3.15 0.51 16.06
CA THR A 129 4.31 0.90 16.88
C THR A 129 4.86 2.26 16.47
N ARG A 130 4.75 2.62 15.19
CA ARG A 130 5.15 3.95 14.70
C ARG A 130 4.13 5.00 15.10
N ILE A 131 2.84 4.71 14.97
CA ILE A 131 1.75 5.63 15.35
C ILE A 131 1.79 5.90 16.85
N THR A 132 1.89 4.87 17.70
CA THR A 132 1.93 5.04 19.15
C THR A 132 3.22 5.73 19.61
N GLY A 133 4.35 5.38 19.00
CA GLY A 133 5.64 6.03 19.29
C GLY A 133 5.62 7.51 18.92
N GLY A 134 5.28 7.82 17.65
CA GLY A 134 5.18 9.19 17.17
C GLY A 134 4.12 10.01 17.90
N GLY A 135 2.96 9.42 18.21
CA GLY A 135 1.89 10.06 18.96
C GLY A 135 2.32 10.41 20.40
N MET A 136 3.00 9.49 21.09
CA MET A 136 3.52 9.74 22.43
C MET A 136 4.63 10.79 22.42
N THR A 137 5.54 10.74 21.45
CA THR A 137 6.57 11.77 21.26
C THR A 137 5.95 13.14 20.99
N ALA A 138 4.96 13.21 20.10
CA ALA A 138 4.24 14.45 19.79
C ALA A 138 3.52 15.00 21.03
N ALA A 139 2.82 14.15 21.79
CA ALA A 139 2.15 14.54 23.02
C ALA A 139 3.12 15.11 24.06
N LEU A 140 4.28 14.46 24.25
CA LEU A 140 5.33 14.93 25.16
C LEU A 140 5.86 16.30 24.74
N TYR A 141 6.19 16.50 23.45
CA TYR A 141 6.69 17.78 22.96
C TYR A 141 5.64 18.88 23.03
N LEU A 142 4.40 18.60 22.64
CA LEU A 142 3.30 19.55 22.72
C LEU A 142 3.07 20.00 24.16
N PHE A 143 3.02 19.07 25.11
CA PHE A 143 2.87 19.42 26.52
C PHE A 143 4.06 20.24 27.04
N SER A 144 5.30 19.82 26.73
CA SER A 144 6.51 20.51 27.20
C SER A 144 6.62 21.95 26.65
N ILE A 145 6.34 22.14 25.36
CA ILE A 145 6.35 23.47 24.73
C ILE A 145 5.20 24.32 25.26
N SER A 146 4.01 23.75 25.42
CA SER A 146 2.85 24.48 25.96
C SER A 146 3.10 24.91 27.40
N TYR A 147 3.71 24.05 28.22
CA TYR A 147 4.08 24.37 29.59
C TYR A 147 5.10 25.51 29.65
N LEU A 148 6.10 25.51 28.75
CA LEU A 148 7.07 26.61 28.65
C LEU A 148 6.43 27.92 28.18
N ALA A 149 5.47 27.85 27.25
CA ALA A 149 4.74 29.01 26.74
C ALA A 149 3.65 29.52 27.69
N ALA A 150 3.31 28.76 28.73
CA ALA A 150 2.18 29.04 29.62
C ALA A 150 2.25 30.43 30.27
N PRO A 151 3.40 30.91 30.80
CA PRO A 151 3.49 32.24 31.41
C PRO A 151 3.33 33.39 30.40
N LEU A 152 3.67 33.16 29.13
CA LEU A 152 3.59 34.17 28.07
C LEU A 152 2.18 34.30 27.49
N THR A 153 1.40 33.22 27.56
CA THR A 153 0.06 33.10 26.99
C THR A 153 -1.05 33.24 28.02
N GLY A 154 -0.70 33.21 29.32
CA GLY A 154 -1.67 33.16 30.41
C GLY A 154 -2.35 31.80 30.57
N TRP A 155 -1.79 30.73 30.01
CA TRP A 155 -2.34 29.38 30.18
C TRP A 155 -2.03 28.82 31.58
N HIS A 156 -3.04 28.21 32.21
CA HIS A 156 -2.90 27.57 33.51
C HIS A 156 -2.67 26.07 33.36
N LEU A 157 -1.41 25.69 33.15
CA LEU A 157 -0.97 24.29 33.00
C LEU A 157 -0.35 23.73 34.28
N GLU A 158 -0.61 24.33 35.44
CA GLU A 158 -0.13 23.80 36.72
C GLU A 158 -0.91 22.54 37.14
N SER A 159 -0.26 21.69 37.94
CA SER A 159 -0.83 20.42 38.39
C SER A 159 -2.21 20.56 39.07
N ALA A 160 -2.46 21.67 39.78
CA ALA A 160 -3.74 21.93 40.45
C ALA A 160 -4.88 22.15 39.43
N THR A 161 -4.62 22.91 38.37
CA THR A 161 -5.59 23.19 37.30
C THR A 161 -5.86 21.93 36.47
N LEU A 162 -4.83 21.14 36.16
CA LEU A 162 -5.01 19.87 35.48
C LEU A 162 -5.80 18.86 36.34
N ALA A 163 -5.51 18.79 37.64
CA ALA A 163 -6.24 17.89 38.55
C ALA A 163 -7.70 18.28 38.70
N SER A 164 -8.02 19.58 38.80
CA SER A 164 -9.41 20.05 38.88
C SER A 164 -10.16 19.82 37.57
N ALA A 165 -9.52 20.05 36.41
CA ALA A 165 -10.07 19.74 35.10
C ALA A 165 -10.31 18.24 34.93
N ALA A 166 -9.37 17.39 35.36
CA ALA A 166 -9.56 15.95 35.35
C ALA A 166 -10.70 15.51 36.29
N ALA A 167 -10.82 16.15 37.47
CA ALA A 167 -11.85 15.84 38.45
C ALA A 167 -13.26 16.24 37.98
N SER A 168 -13.41 17.30 37.18
CA SER A 168 -14.71 17.76 36.67
C SER A 168 -15.27 16.89 35.54
N LEU A 169 -14.46 16.02 34.92
CA LEU A 169 -14.91 15.14 33.85
C LEU A 169 -15.90 14.06 34.35
N PRO A 170 -16.91 13.70 33.54
CA PRO A 170 -17.77 12.56 33.83
C PRO A 170 -16.98 11.25 33.86
N VAL A 171 -17.46 10.26 34.62
CA VAL A 171 -16.75 8.98 34.85
C VAL A 171 -16.36 8.30 33.54
N ALA A 172 -17.25 8.30 32.55
CA ALA A 172 -16.97 7.73 31.23
C ALA A 172 -15.82 8.44 30.51
N ALA A 173 -15.77 9.78 30.56
CA ALA A 173 -14.70 10.56 29.94
C ALA A 173 -13.35 10.35 30.64
N LYS A 174 -13.34 10.25 31.98
CA LYS A 174 -12.15 9.89 32.76
C LYS A 174 -11.60 8.52 32.34
N GLY A 175 -12.47 7.52 32.27
CA GLY A 175 -12.09 6.16 31.84
C GLY A 175 -11.55 6.15 30.41
N ALA A 176 -12.23 6.83 29.48
CA ALA A 176 -11.79 6.92 28.09
C ALA A 176 -10.42 7.62 27.96
N LEU A 177 -10.20 8.72 28.68
CA LEU A 177 -8.93 9.44 28.66
C LEU A 177 -7.79 8.59 29.23
N LYS A 178 -8.03 7.88 30.34
CA LYS A 178 -7.06 6.94 30.92
C LYS A 178 -6.66 5.87 29.90
N VAL A 179 -7.65 5.19 29.29
CA VAL A 179 -7.36 4.16 28.27
C VAL A 179 -6.64 4.75 27.06
N ALA A 180 -7.06 5.92 26.58
CA ALA A 180 -6.45 6.59 25.43
C ALA A 180 -4.98 6.97 25.66
N MET A 181 -4.59 7.29 26.90
CA MET A 181 -3.21 7.58 27.26
C MET A 181 -2.39 6.32 27.56
N THR A 182 -2.98 5.35 28.26
CA THR A 182 -2.28 4.15 28.70
C THR A 182 -2.08 3.13 27.57
N TRP A 183 -3.10 2.93 26.72
CA TRP A 183 -3.02 1.94 25.64
C TRP A 183 -1.84 2.16 24.67
N PRO A 184 -1.59 3.37 24.11
CA PRO A 184 -0.47 3.57 23.20
C PRO A 184 0.88 3.30 23.88
N PHE A 185 1.02 3.67 25.15
CA PHE A 185 2.23 3.39 25.95
C PHE A 185 2.47 1.88 26.09
N VAL A 186 1.47 1.14 26.58
CA VAL A 186 1.61 -0.31 26.81
C VAL A 186 1.78 -1.07 25.49
N PHE A 187 1.03 -0.71 24.45
CA PHE A 187 1.20 -1.29 23.13
C PHE A 187 2.63 -1.09 22.61
N HIS A 188 3.15 0.14 22.69
CA HIS A 188 4.49 0.46 22.22
C HIS A 188 5.55 -0.33 23.01
N LEU A 189 5.41 -0.40 24.34
CA LEU A 189 6.30 -1.15 25.22
C LEU A 189 6.31 -2.65 24.88
N MET A 190 5.14 -3.28 24.81
CA MET A 190 5.04 -4.72 24.51
C MET A 190 5.58 -5.05 23.12
N ASN A 191 5.26 -4.24 22.12
CA ASN A 191 5.78 -4.45 20.77
C ASN A 191 7.30 -4.15 20.69
N ALA A 192 7.81 -3.18 21.46
CA ALA A 192 9.24 -2.91 21.57
C ALA A 192 9.99 -4.11 22.18
N CYS A 193 9.48 -4.73 23.25
CA CYS A 193 10.06 -5.96 23.79
C CYS A 193 10.12 -7.08 22.74
N ARG A 194 9.08 -7.23 21.94
CA ARG A 194 9.07 -8.18 20.82
C ARG A 194 10.11 -7.82 19.75
N HIS A 195 10.27 -6.54 19.41
CA HIS A 195 11.32 -6.09 18.50
C HIS A 195 12.72 -6.42 19.03
N LEU A 196 12.97 -6.23 20.33
CA LEU A 196 14.24 -6.63 20.94
C LEU A 196 14.49 -8.15 20.82
N VAL A 197 13.44 -8.99 20.95
CA VAL A 197 13.56 -10.43 20.70
C VAL A 197 13.91 -10.72 19.23
N TRP A 198 13.37 -9.96 18.29
CA TRP A 198 13.71 -10.05 16.88
C TRP A 198 15.13 -9.58 16.57
N ASP A 199 15.63 -8.55 17.26
CA ASP A 199 17.00 -8.06 17.14
C ASP A 199 18.01 -9.12 17.61
N LEU A 200 17.61 -9.99 18.54
CA LEU A 200 18.38 -11.17 18.96
C LEU A 200 18.30 -12.34 17.96
N GLY A 201 17.69 -12.18 16.78
CA GLY A 201 17.57 -13.22 15.77
C GLY A 201 16.51 -14.30 16.06
N LYS A 202 15.62 -14.10 17.04
CA LYS A 202 14.66 -15.10 17.50
C LYS A 202 13.24 -14.82 16.98
N GLY A 203 12.41 -15.86 16.85
CA GLY A 203 10.96 -15.67 16.65
C GLY A 203 10.48 -15.37 15.23
N TYR A 204 11.29 -15.64 14.20
CA TYR A 204 10.96 -15.37 12.79
C TYR A 204 10.07 -16.41 12.09
N LYS A 205 9.71 -17.52 12.76
CA LYS A 205 8.77 -18.49 12.18
C LYS A 205 7.39 -17.86 12.07
N LYS A 206 6.72 -18.00 10.91
CA LYS A 206 5.36 -17.47 10.67
C LYS A 206 4.37 -17.69 11.82
N PRO A 207 4.16 -18.91 12.36
CA PRO A 207 3.21 -19.11 13.46
C PRO A 207 3.59 -18.32 14.72
N ILE A 208 4.88 -18.17 15.02
CA ILE A 208 5.37 -17.38 16.16
C ILE A 208 5.09 -15.90 15.94
N ILE A 209 5.30 -15.39 14.72
CA ILE A 209 4.99 -14.00 14.37
C ILE A 209 3.49 -13.71 14.55
N HIS A 210 2.62 -14.62 14.10
CA HIS A 210 1.16 -14.49 14.26
C HIS A 210 0.75 -14.53 15.73
N ALA A 211 1.27 -15.48 16.51
CA ALA A 211 1.03 -15.54 17.95
C ALA A 211 1.51 -14.27 18.66
N GLY A 212 2.69 -13.77 18.30
CA GLY A 212 3.24 -12.51 18.83
C GLY A 212 2.38 -11.30 18.49
N ASN A 213 1.81 -11.22 17.27
CA ASN A 213 0.88 -10.14 16.92
C ASN A 213 -0.37 -10.17 17.82
N ILE A 214 -0.97 -11.35 18.01
CA ILE A 214 -2.15 -11.51 18.87
C ILE A 214 -1.79 -11.17 20.32
N ALA A 215 -0.65 -11.65 20.82
CA ALA A 215 -0.20 -11.38 22.18
C ALA A 215 0.00 -9.89 22.46
N VAL A 216 0.60 -9.14 21.52
CA VAL A 216 0.76 -7.68 21.65
C VAL A 216 -0.60 -6.97 21.64
N TRP A 217 -1.48 -7.30 20.70
CA TRP A 217 -2.80 -6.68 20.62
C TRP A 217 -3.66 -6.97 21.86
N ALA A 218 -3.88 -8.24 22.17
CA ALA A 218 -4.70 -8.63 23.31
C ALA A 218 -4.09 -8.19 24.63
N GLY A 219 -2.79 -8.43 24.81
CA GLY A 219 -2.06 -8.07 26.03
C GLY A 219 -2.07 -6.58 26.30
N SER A 220 -1.92 -5.74 25.27
CA SER A 220 -1.93 -4.28 25.44
C SER A 220 -3.31 -3.75 25.82
N PHE A 221 -4.39 -4.25 25.21
CA PHE A 221 -5.75 -3.86 25.59
C PHE A 221 -6.11 -4.30 27.01
N VAL A 222 -5.83 -5.55 27.37
CA VAL A 222 -6.11 -6.08 28.72
C VAL A 222 -5.32 -5.30 29.76
N SER A 223 -4.03 -5.08 29.52
CA SER A 223 -3.18 -4.34 30.45
C SER A 223 -3.60 -2.87 30.58
N ALA A 224 -3.93 -2.21 29.47
CA ALA A 224 -4.39 -0.82 29.50
C ALA A 224 -5.73 -0.66 30.22
N ALA A 225 -6.68 -1.57 29.99
CA ALA A 225 -7.95 -1.60 30.71
C ALA A 225 -7.74 -1.87 32.20
N GLY A 226 -6.87 -2.82 32.56
CA GLY A 226 -6.50 -3.09 33.95
C GLY A 226 -5.92 -1.87 34.65
N ILE A 227 -4.92 -1.22 34.04
CA ILE A 227 -4.32 -0.01 34.59
C ILE A 227 -5.37 1.10 34.74
N ALA A 228 -6.20 1.35 33.71
CA ALA A 228 -7.22 2.41 33.75
C ALA A 228 -8.35 2.15 34.77
N TYR A 229 -8.61 0.89 35.10
CA TYR A 229 -9.61 0.50 36.09
C TYR A 229 -9.09 0.62 37.53
N PHE A 230 -7.85 0.18 37.78
CA PHE A 230 -7.28 0.16 39.13
C PHE A 230 -6.63 1.49 39.55
N PHE A 231 -6.16 2.30 38.60
CA PHE A 231 -5.50 3.59 38.84
C PHE A 231 -6.22 4.69 38.08
#